data_AF-F8QER9-F1
#
_entry.id   AF-F8QER9-F1
#
_cell.length_a   1.000
_cell.length_b   1.000
_cell.length_c   1.000
_cell.angle_alpha   90.00
_cell.angle_beta   90.00
_cell.angle_gamma   90.00
#
_symmetry.space_group_name_H-M   'P 1'
#
loop_
_entity.id
_entity.type
_entity.pdbx_description
1 polymer ?
#
loop_
_entity_poly.entity_id
_entity_poly.type
_entity_poly.pdbx_seq_one_letter_code
_entity_poly.pdbx_strand_id
1 'polypeptide(L)'
;MRSLSFVFLAVYSTLFASAASTYSKRQSYLQQNGPAAEALNNQYASLTADSPCTEGQDACIQGQFGHCYQGRYLTYSCPDNWACAAIPNEWSVGTSTTCDSISDINWRNQQAGISKRAVETLQTRDIAQLKANGPAAKVLNQQYATLTTSSSCNDGDVACVQGQFAHCYQSRYLTYSCPTDWTCQALPNEHSNGTTTTCDYGPDAQWRLTEAGAL
;
A
#
# COMPACT_ATOMS: atom_id res chain seq x y z
N MET A 1 -51.43 -21.45 -43.88
CA MET A 1 -50.61 -20.22 -43.86
C MET A 1 -50.47 -19.80 -42.40
N ARG A 2 -49.23 -19.80 -41.88
CA ARG A 2 -48.90 -19.66 -40.45
C ARG A 2 -48.98 -18.19 -40.02
N SER A 3 -49.68 -17.93 -38.93
CA SER A 3 -49.76 -16.60 -38.30
C SER A 3 -48.55 -16.38 -37.38
N LEU A 4 -47.91 -15.21 -37.48
CA LEU A 4 -46.71 -14.80 -36.76
C LEU A 4 -47.07 -14.30 -35.35
N SER A 5 -46.45 -14.89 -34.32
CA SER A 5 -46.44 -14.35 -32.95
C SER A 5 -45.18 -13.52 -32.75
N PHE A 6 -45.32 -12.22 -32.54
CA PHE A 6 -44.28 -11.33 -32.04
C PHE A 6 -44.70 -10.84 -30.64
N VAL A 7 -44.00 -11.28 -29.59
CA VAL A 7 -44.10 -10.64 -28.26
C VAL A 7 -42.70 -10.46 -27.68
N PHE A 8 -42.32 -9.18 -27.66
CA PHE A 8 -41.26 -8.45 -26.95
C PHE A 8 -40.37 -9.21 -25.94
N LEU A 9 -39.08 -9.33 -26.28
CA LEU A 9 -37.96 -9.48 -25.34
C LEU A 9 -37.61 -8.09 -24.77
N ALA A 10 -37.99 -7.82 -23.52
CA ALA A 10 -37.52 -6.65 -22.78
C ALA A 10 -36.12 -6.93 -22.22
N VAL A 11 -35.15 -6.11 -22.67
CA VAL A 11 -33.74 -6.14 -22.29
C VAL A 11 -33.59 -5.65 -20.84
N TYR A 12 -33.19 -6.55 -19.93
CA TYR A 12 -32.65 -6.18 -18.62
C TYR A 12 -31.13 -6.10 -18.73
N SER A 13 -30.56 -4.90 -18.78
CA SER A 13 -29.10 -4.69 -18.78
C SER A 13 -28.73 -3.35 -18.14
N THR A 14 -28.84 -3.26 -16.81
CA THR A 14 -28.39 -2.06 -16.06
C THR A 14 -27.75 -2.43 -14.71
N LEU A 15 -26.68 -3.23 -14.71
CA LEU A 15 -25.86 -3.46 -13.51
C LEU A 15 -24.35 -3.61 -13.85
N PHE A 16 -23.71 -2.60 -14.46
CA PHE A 16 -22.24 -2.57 -14.59
C PHE A 16 -21.59 -1.18 -14.38
N ALA A 17 -22.33 -0.16 -13.93
CA ALA A 17 -21.83 1.23 -13.91
C ALA A 17 -21.01 1.63 -12.66
N SER A 18 -20.98 0.82 -11.58
CA SER A 18 -20.35 1.20 -10.30
C SER A 18 -18.85 0.92 -10.21
N ALA A 19 -18.34 -0.11 -10.90
CA ALA A 19 -16.91 -0.46 -10.86
C ALA A 19 -16.04 0.46 -11.74
N ALA A 20 -16.61 1.02 -12.82
CA ALA A 20 -15.90 1.92 -13.71
C ALA A 20 -15.56 3.28 -13.06
N SER A 21 -16.39 3.74 -12.11
CA SER A 21 -16.20 5.04 -11.45
C SER A 21 -15.08 5.03 -10.42
N THR A 22 -14.91 3.95 -9.66
CA THR A 22 -13.85 3.80 -8.66
C THR A 22 -12.49 3.64 -9.32
N TYR A 23 -12.40 2.88 -10.42
CA TYR A 23 -11.18 2.75 -11.21
C TYR A 23 -10.71 4.10 -11.77
N SER A 24 -11.63 4.89 -12.34
CA SER A 24 -11.34 6.24 -12.84
C SER A 24 -10.81 7.17 -11.75
N LYS A 25 -11.37 7.09 -10.53
CA LYS A 25 -10.92 7.89 -9.39
C LYS A 25 -9.51 7.48 -8.93
N ARG A 26 -9.21 6.18 -8.86
CA ARG A 26 -7.86 5.69 -8.49
C ARG A 26 -6.80 6.19 -9.47
N GLN A 27 -7.10 6.05 -10.76
CA GLN A 27 -6.23 6.54 -11.81
C GLN A 27 -5.97 8.04 -11.69
N SER A 28 -6.99 8.83 -11.33
CA SER A 28 -6.84 10.27 -11.12
C SER A 28 -5.91 10.60 -9.95
N TYR A 29 -5.98 9.85 -8.84
CA TYR A 29 -5.07 10.05 -7.71
C TYR A 29 -3.64 9.68 -8.07
N LEU A 30 -3.42 8.53 -8.72
CA LEU A 30 -2.09 8.12 -9.17
C LEU A 30 -1.44 9.20 -10.06
N GLN A 31 -2.18 9.68 -11.06
CA GLN A 31 -1.69 10.75 -11.96
C GLN A 31 -1.42 12.07 -11.24
N GLN A 32 -2.29 12.46 -10.29
CA GLN A 32 -2.10 13.66 -9.48
C GLN A 32 -0.86 13.57 -8.60
N ASN A 33 -0.63 12.39 -8.01
CA ASN A 33 0.40 12.17 -6.98
C ASN A 33 1.78 11.83 -7.56
N GLY A 34 1.84 11.37 -8.81
CA GLY A 34 3.06 10.97 -9.50
C GLY A 34 4.21 11.98 -9.39
N PRO A 35 4.04 13.24 -9.81
CA PRO A 35 5.12 14.22 -9.78
C PRO A 35 5.74 14.42 -8.39
N ALA A 36 4.95 14.34 -7.32
CA ALA A 36 5.46 14.44 -5.95
C ALA A 36 6.29 13.21 -5.56
N ALA A 37 5.85 12.01 -5.94
CA ALA A 37 6.59 10.77 -5.69
C ALA A 37 7.92 10.76 -6.45
N GLU A 38 7.93 11.17 -7.72
CA GLU A 38 9.15 11.30 -8.53
C GLU A 38 10.13 12.31 -7.91
N ALA A 39 9.63 13.48 -7.47
CA ALA A 39 10.46 14.48 -6.81
C ALA A 39 11.09 13.96 -5.51
N LEU A 40 10.33 13.25 -4.67
CA LEU A 40 10.86 12.63 -3.45
C LEU A 40 11.91 11.57 -3.75
N ASN A 41 11.68 10.68 -4.71
CA ASN A 41 12.66 9.67 -5.09
C ASN A 41 13.96 10.29 -5.64
N ASN A 42 13.86 11.39 -6.39
CA ASN A 42 15.03 12.15 -6.84
C ASN A 42 15.78 12.81 -5.67
N GLN A 43 15.07 13.33 -4.67
CA GLN A 43 15.68 13.86 -3.44
C GLN A 43 16.41 12.75 -2.67
N TYR A 44 15.76 11.60 -2.49
CA TYR A 44 16.30 10.43 -1.78
C TYR A 44 17.62 9.93 -2.34
N ALA A 45 17.82 10.02 -3.66
CA ALA A 45 19.07 9.63 -4.31
C ALA A 45 20.31 10.41 -3.83
N SER A 46 20.11 11.60 -3.24
CA SER A 46 21.19 12.43 -2.67
C SER A 46 21.40 12.24 -1.17
N LEU A 47 20.51 11.52 -0.48
CA LEU A 47 20.54 11.37 0.96
C LEU A 47 21.44 10.21 1.40
N THR A 48 21.98 10.36 2.59
CA THR A 48 22.76 9.35 3.32
C THR A 48 22.22 9.23 4.75
N ALA A 49 22.64 8.22 5.51
CA ALA A 49 22.22 8.07 6.90
C ALA A 49 22.60 9.29 7.77
N ASP A 50 23.71 9.96 7.43
CA ASP A 50 24.19 11.15 8.14
C ASP A 50 23.54 12.47 7.67
N SER A 51 22.71 12.42 6.63
CA SER A 51 22.00 13.61 6.14
C SER A 51 21.08 14.17 7.24
N PRO A 52 21.07 15.50 7.46
CA PRO A 52 20.17 16.10 8.43
C PRO A 52 18.72 15.90 8.01
N CYS A 53 17.85 15.62 8.96
CA CYS A 53 16.43 15.38 8.72
C CYS A 53 15.56 15.94 9.85
N THR A 54 14.25 16.05 9.59
CA THR A 54 13.26 16.46 10.60
C THR A 54 12.72 15.23 11.32
N GLU A 55 12.56 15.28 12.65
CA GLU A 55 12.05 14.16 13.43
C GLU A 55 10.77 13.56 12.82
N GLY A 56 10.74 12.24 12.67
CA GLY A 56 9.61 11.52 12.07
C GLY A 56 9.57 11.54 10.53
N GLN A 57 10.51 12.22 9.86
CA GLN A 57 10.60 12.21 8.40
C GLN A 57 11.09 10.85 7.90
N ASP A 58 10.34 10.27 6.97
CA ASP A 58 10.75 9.05 6.25
C ASP A 58 11.46 9.40 4.95
N ALA A 59 12.42 8.56 4.55
CA ALA A 59 13.13 8.65 3.29
C ALA A 59 13.62 7.28 2.82
N CYS A 60 14.02 7.17 1.56
CA CYS A 60 14.74 6.00 1.07
C CYS A 60 16.23 6.30 0.96
N ILE A 61 17.05 5.65 1.79
CA ILE A 61 18.49 5.88 1.84
C ILE A 61 19.18 4.68 1.20
N GLN A 62 19.73 4.86 0.00
CA GLN A 62 20.42 3.78 -0.74
C GLN A 62 19.55 2.51 -0.89
N GLY A 63 18.24 2.68 -1.07
CA GLY A 63 17.27 1.58 -1.19
C GLY A 63 16.76 1.00 0.13
N GLN A 64 17.29 1.44 1.27
CA GLN A 64 16.79 1.11 2.61
C GLN A 64 15.72 2.11 3.06
N PHE A 65 14.79 1.66 3.89
CA PHE A 65 13.85 2.56 4.54
C PHE A 65 14.56 3.31 5.67
N GLY A 66 14.50 4.65 5.65
CA GLY A 66 15.08 5.52 6.65
C GLY A 66 14.01 6.25 7.43
N HIS A 67 14.10 6.23 8.76
CA HIS A 67 13.27 7.03 9.64
C HIS A 67 14.14 8.04 10.40
N CYS A 68 13.76 9.31 10.39
CA CYS A 68 14.52 10.33 11.09
C CYS A 68 14.32 10.26 12.60
N TYR A 69 15.42 10.10 13.32
CA TYR A 69 15.48 10.13 14.77
C TYR A 69 16.70 10.94 15.24
N GLN A 70 16.47 11.92 16.10
CA GLN A 70 17.50 12.82 16.62
C GLN A 70 18.32 13.53 15.51
N GLY A 71 17.64 13.88 14.42
CA GLY A 71 18.21 14.65 13.30
C GLY A 71 19.04 13.84 12.30
N ARG A 72 19.02 12.51 12.37
CA ARG A 72 19.66 11.60 11.39
C ARG A 72 18.74 10.44 11.03
N TYR A 73 18.98 9.80 9.89
CA TYR A 73 18.20 8.64 9.46
C TYR A 73 18.72 7.35 10.10
N LEU A 74 17.85 6.65 10.82
CA LEU A 74 18.02 5.25 11.15
C LEU A 74 17.52 4.43 9.95
N THR A 75 18.39 3.61 9.37
CA THR A 75 18.04 2.83 8.17
C THR A 75 17.74 1.36 8.51
N TYR A 76 16.76 0.81 7.81
CA TYR A 76 16.28 -0.55 7.93
C TYR A 76 16.23 -1.18 6.54
N SER A 77 16.72 -2.41 6.42
CA SER A 77 16.63 -3.13 5.15
C SER A 77 15.16 -3.49 4.88
N CYS A 78 14.73 -3.33 3.63
CA CYS A 78 13.45 -3.85 3.20
C CYS A 78 13.48 -5.40 3.20
N PRO A 79 12.30 -6.05 3.29
CA PRO A 79 12.20 -7.50 3.08
C PRO A 79 12.79 -7.94 1.73
N ASP A 80 13.14 -9.23 1.61
CA ASP A 80 13.75 -9.77 0.39
C ASP A 80 12.88 -9.48 -0.86
N ASN A 81 13.53 -9.01 -1.93
CA ASN A 81 12.91 -8.59 -3.20
C ASN A 81 12.00 -7.35 -3.12
N TRP A 82 12.05 -6.59 -2.03
CA TRP A 82 11.39 -5.29 -1.92
C TRP A 82 12.40 -4.15 -2.08
N ALA A 83 11.89 -2.97 -2.39
CA ALA A 83 12.67 -1.74 -2.46
C ALA A 83 11.96 -0.64 -1.68
N CYS A 84 12.72 0.29 -1.09
CA CYS A 84 12.15 1.52 -0.59
C CYS A 84 11.91 2.49 -1.75
N ALA A 85 10.71 3.06 -1.84
CA ALA A 85 10.41 4.18 -2.72
C ALA A 85 9.40 5.15 -2.08
N ALA A 86 9.37 6.39 -2.56
CA ALA A 86 8.16 7.20 -2.50
C ALA A 86 7.20 6.73 -3.59
N ILE A 87 5.99 6.34 -3.22
CA ILE A 87 5.00 5.72 -4.08
C ILE A 87 3.76 6.62 -4.13
N PRO A 88 3.17 6.89 -5.31
CA PRO A 88 1.92 7.64 -5.42
C PRO A 88 0.77 6.94 -4.69
N ASN A 89 0.00 7.69 -3.91
CA ASN A 89 -1.18 7.12 -3.26
C ASN A 89 -2.28 6.90 -4.31
N GLU A 90 -2.94 5.74 -4.25
CA GLU A 90 -3.95 5.36 -5.26
C GLU A 90 -5.38 5.73 -4.84
N TRP A 91 -5.59 6.15 -3.58
CA TRP A 91 -6.92 6.41 -3.02
C TRP A 91 -7.06 7.75 -2.29
N SER A 92 -5.96 8.46 -2.15
CA SER A 92 -5.88 9.72 -1.43
C SER A 92 -4.87 10.62 -2.14
N VAL A 93 -4.86 11.89 -1.80
CA VAL A 93 -3.84 12.82 -2.27
C VAL A 93 -2.54 12.56 -1.52
N GLY A 94 -1.40 12.66 -2.21
CA GLY A 94 -0.07 12.55 -1.63
C GLY A 94 0.66 11.26 -1.98
N THR A 95 1.70 10.97 -1.21
CA THR A 95 2.65 9.87 -1.46
C THR A 95 2.96 9.15 -0.17
N SER A 96 3.29 7.87 -0.25
CA SER A 96 3.81 7.08 0.88
C SER A 96 5.25 6.72 0.62
N THR A 97 6.13 6.92 1.60
CA THR A 97 7.51 6.42 1.53
C THR A 97 7.58 5.12 2.32
N THR A 98 7.83 4.01 1.65
CA THR A 98 7.79 2.69 2.29
C THR A 98 8.59 1.67 1.51
N CYS A 99 8.89 0.54 2.15
CA CYS A 99 9.28 -0.67 1.45
C CYS A 99 8.04 -1.30 0.81
N ASP A 100 8.13 -1.58 -0.49
CA ASP A 100 7.14 -2.39 -1.20
C ASP A 100 7.84 -3.28 -2.23
N SER A 101 7.11 -4.25 -2.77
CA SER A 101 7.55 -5.06 -3.88
C SER A 101 7.88 -4.19 -5.10
N ILE A 102 8.95 -4.55 -5.79
CA ILE A 102 9.41 -3.86 -7.00
C ILE A 102 8.29 -3.80 -8.05
N SER A 103 7.44 -4.83 -8.12
CA SER A 103 6.29 -4.88 -9.02
C SER A 103 5.23 -3.82 -8.71
N ASP A 104 4.83 -3.65 -7.44
CA ASP A 104 3.83 -2.63 -7.05
C ASP A 104 4.35 -1.22 -7.28
N ILE A 105 5.60 -0.94 -6.89
CA ILE A 105 6.27 0.34 -7.13
C ILE A 105 6.23 0.69 -8.62
N ASN A 106 6.63 -0.26 -9.47
CA ASN A 106 6.62 -0.07 -10.91
C ASN A 106 5.21 0.14 -11.46
N TRP A 107 4.22 -0.63 -10.98
CA TRP A 107 2.84 -0.51 -11.41
C TRP A 107 2.27 0.87 -11.08
N ARG A 108 2.43 1.34 -9.83
CA ARG A 108 1.92 2.66 -9.41
C ARG A 108 2.63 3.80 -10.12
N ASN A 109 3.95 3.70 -10.31
CA ASN A 109 4.71 4.67 -11.09
C ASN A 109 4.19 4.74 -12.53
N GLN A 110 3.99 3.58 -13.17
CA GLN A 110 3.43 3.50 -14.52
C GLN A 110 2.03 4.13 -14.61
N GLN A 111 1.13 3.81 -13.67
CA GLN A 111 -0.22 4.40 -13.65
C GLN A 111 -0.18 5.91 -13.41
N ALA A 112 0.75 6.37 -12.58
CA ALA A 112 0.96 7.77 -12.29
C ALA A 112 1.63 8.56 -13.43
N GLY A 113 2.04 7.88 -14.50
CA GLY A 113 2.73 8.52 -15.63
C GLY A 113 4.17 8.91 -15.33
N ILE A 114 4.77 8.33 -14.28
CA ILE A 114 6.17 8.54 -13.89
C ILE A 114 6.99 7.27 -14.18
N SER A 115 8.22 7.46 -14.65
CA SER A 115 9.14 6.47 -15.26
C SER A 115 8.82 5.99 -16.69
N LYS A 116 9.74 6.36 -17.61
CA LYS A 116 9.91 5.78 -18.94
C LYS A 116 10.81 4.53 -18.85
N ARG A 117 10.23 3.35 -18.63
CA ARG A 117 10.76 2.10 -19.20
C ARG A 117 9.56 1.31 -19.73
N ALA A 118 9.38 1.35 -21.05
CA ALA A 118 8.31 0.62 -21.69
C ALA A 118 8.48 -0.89 -21.46
N VAL A 119 7.51 -1.52 -20.79
CA VAL A 119 7.06 -2.88 -21.11
C VAL A 119 5.53 -2.91 -20.95
N GLU A 120 4.90 -2.98 -22.13
CA GLU A 120 3.70 -3.73 -22.47
C GLU A 120 2.63 -4.04 -21.38
N THR A 121 1.45 -3.47 -21.59
CA THR A 121 0.14 -3.75 -20.96
C THR A 121 0.03 -3.57 -19.44
N LEU A 122 -0.82 -2.59 -19.07
CA LEU A 122 -1.45 -2.43 -17.77
C LEU A 122 -1.88 -3.79 -17.20
N GLN A 123 -1.21 -4.27 -16.15
CA GLN A 123 -1.73 -5.41 -15.40
C GLN A 123 -2.87 -4.91 -14.53
N THR A 124 -4.08 -5.41 -14.79
CA THR A 124 -5.23 -5.29 -13.89
C THR A 124 -4.88 -5.87 -12.52
N ARG A 125 -5.47 -5.34 -11.44
CA ARG A 125 -5.29 -5.87 -10.08
C ARG A 125 -5.36 -7.39 -10.07
N ASP A 126 -4.33 -8.02 -9.51
CA ASP A 126 -4.28 -9.47 -9.43
C ASP A 126 -5.09 -9.93 -8.20
N ILE A 127 -6.39 -10.06 -8.42
CA ILE A 127 -7.33 -10.53 -7.39
C ILE A 127 -7.00 -11.96 -6.96
N ALA A 128 -6.38 -12.77 -7.82
CA ALA A 128 -5.96 -14.11 -7.44
C ALA A 128 -4.80 -14.05 -6.43
N GLN A 129 -3.82 -13.17 -6.66
CA GLN A 129 -2.72 -12.93 -5.73
C GLN A 129 -3.22 -12.36 -4.39
N LEU A 130 -4.14 -11.39 -4.42
CA LEU A 130 -4.80 -10.88 -3.21
C LEU A 130 -5.44 -12.00 -2.40
N LYS A 131 -6.21 -12.88 -3.05
CA LYS A 131 -6.85 -14.03 -2.39
C LYS A 131 -5.85 -15.05 -1.86
N ALA A 132 -4.75 -15.28 -2.56
CA ALA A 132 -3.68 -16.15 -2.10
C ALA A 132 -3.02 -15.61 -0.82
N ASN A 133 -2.86 -14.29 -0.72
CA ASN A 133 -2.23 -13.61 0.41
C ASN A 133 -3.19 -13.32 1.58
N GLY A 134 -4.51 -13.32 1.32
CA GLY A 134 -5.55 -12.99 2.29
C GLY A 134 -5.49 -13.75 3.62
N PRO A 135 -5.31 -15.09 3.62
CA PRO A 135 -5.22 -15.85 4.87
C PRO A 135 -4.10 -15.39 5.79
N ALA A 136 -2.93 -15.02 5.25
CA ALA A 136 -1.82 -14.50 6.05
C ALA A 136 -2.15 -13.14 6.64
N ALA A 137 -2.76 -12.24 5.86
CA ALA A 137 -3.18 -10.92 6.33
C ALA A 137 -4.21 -11.04 7.45
N LYS A 138 -5.16 -11.97 7.33
CA LYS A 138 -6.17 -12.25 8.36
C LYS A 138 -5.53 -12.69 9.67
N VAL A 139 -4.59 -13.63 9.62
CA VAL A 139 -3.87 -14.12 10.82
C VAL A 139 -3.11 -12.98 11.49
N LEU A 140 -2.37 -12.17 10.72
CA LEU A 140 -1.65 -11.02 11.27
C LEU A 140 -2.59 -9.99 11.91
N ASN A 141 -3.69 -9.63 11.26
CA ASN A 141 -4.65 -8.68 11.83
C ASN A 141 -5.32 -9.21 13.11
N GLN A 142 -5.58 -10.53 13.18
CA GLN A 142 -6.06 -11.16 14.42
C GLN A 142 -5.02 -11.11 15.54
N GLN A 143 -3.74 -11.31 15.22
CA GLN A 143 -2.65 -11.15 16.20
C GLN A 143 -2.56 -9.70 16.68
N TYR A 144 -2.55 -8.73 15.75
CA TYR A 144 -2.48 -7.30 16.04
C TYR A 144 -3.60 -6.82 16.96
N ALA A 145 -4.82 -7.36 16.81
CA ALA A 145 -5.94 -7.05 17.69
C ALA A 145 -5.70 -7.39 19.17
N THR A 146 -4.74 -8.28 19.46
CA THR A 146 -4.36 -8.68 20.84
C THR A 146 -3.15 -7.93 21.38
N LEU A 147 -2.43 -7.18 20.54
CA LEU A 147 -1.20 -6.52 20.93
C LEU A 147 -1.46 -5.22 21.70
N THR A 148 -0.54 -4.93 22.61
CA THR A 148 -0.45 -3.68 23.37
C THR A 148 0.99 -3.18 23.32
N THR A 149 1.25 -1.95 23.76
CA THR A 149 2.61 -1.40 23.92
C THR A 149 3.43 -2.10 25.01
N SER A 150 2.82 -3.02 25.77
CA SER A 150 3.49 -3.88 26.74
C SER A 150 3.74 -5.31 26.22
N SER A 151 3.20 -5.65 25.05
CA SER A 151 3.48 -6.94 24.41
C SER A 151 4.96 -7.03 24.07
N SER A 152 5.57 -8.18 24.38
CA SER A 152 6.94 -8.48 23.99
C SER A 152 7.03 -8.73 22.49
N CYS A 153 8.13 -8.29 21.89
CA CYS A 153 8.43 -8.45 20.47
C CYS A 153 9.94 -8.60 20.28
N ASN A 154 10.38 -8.96 19.08
CA ASN A 154 11.80 -8.96 18.71
C ASN A 154 12.15 -7.66 18.01
N ASP A 155 13.34 -7.12 18.28
CA ASP A 155 13.78 -5.86 17.68
C ASP A 155 13.71 -5.92 16.15
N GLY A 156 13.08 -4.90 15.55
CA GLY A 156 12.80 -4.84 14.11
C GLY A 156 11.45 -5.42 13.69
N ASP A 157 10.71 -6.11 14.58
CA ASP A 157 9.34 -6.53 14.28
C ASP A 157 8.45 -5.31 13.99
N VAL A 158 7.62 -5.41 12.95
CA VAL A 158 6.57 -4.43 12.64
C VAL A 158 5.21 -5.01 12.96
N ALA A 159 4.31 -4.19 13.50
CA ALA A 159 2.97 -4.60 13.86
C ALA A 159 1.99 -3.43 13.78
N CYS A 160 0.71 -3.75 13.99
CA CYS A 160 -0.30 -2.76 14.33
C CYS A 160 -0.70 -2.92 15.80
N VAL A 161 -0.57 -1.86 16.58
CA VAL A 161 -0.94 -1.85 17.99
C VAL A 161 -2.02 -0.79 18.18
N GLN A 162 -3.24 -1.22 18.53
CA GLN A 162 -4.39 -0.33 18.70
C GLN A 162 -4.65 0.57 17.47
N GLY A 163 -4.42 0.04 16.27
CA GLY A 163 -4.60 0.76 15.00
C GLY A 163 -3.46 1.72 14.63
N GLN A 164 -2.43 1.83 15.46
CA GLN A 164 -1.21 2.60 15.17
C GLN A 164 -0.14 1.69 14.56
N PHE A 165 0.70 2.25 13.69
CA PHE A 165 1.88 1.55 13.21
C PHE A 165 2.87 1.41 14.35
N ALA A 166 3.44 0.23 14.51
CA ALA A 166 4.35 -0.05 15.60
C ALA A 166 5.62 -0.73 15.09
N HIS A 167 6.76 -0.29 15.60
CA HIS A 167 8.02 -1.02 15.47
C HIS A 167 8.48 -1.51 16.84
N CYS A 168 9.14 -2.65 16.88
CA CYS A 168 9.72 -3.16 18.09
C CYS A 168 11.13 -2.63 18.31
N TYR A 169 11.38 -2.10 19.51
CA TYR A 169 12.69 -1.68 19.96
C TYR A 169 12.87 -2.03 21.44
N GLN A 170 13.99 -2.67 21.77
CA GLN A 170 14.28 -3.18 23.11
C GLN A 170 13.13 -4.04 23.67
N SER A 171 12.63 -4.94 22.83
CA SER A 171 11.53 -5.87 23.13
C SER A 171 10.19 -5.22 23.49
N ARG A 172 9.95 -3.97 23.08
CA ARG A 172 8.67 -3.28 23.24
C ARG A 172 8.25 -2.54 21.97
N TYR A 173 6.95 -2.47 21.74
CA TYR A 173 6.40 -1.70 20.63
C TYR A 173 6.41 -0.19 20.91
N LEU A 174 7.06 0.56 20.04
CA LEU A 174 6.95 2.00 19.90
C LEU A 174 5.92 2.30 18.82
N THR A 175 4.89 3.09 19.13
CA THR A 175 3.78 3.37 18.21
C THR A 175 3.88 4.75 17.57
N TYR A 176 3.42 4.81 16.33
CA TYR A 176 3.36 5.98 15.48
C TYR A 176 1.94 6.11 14.97
N SER A 177 1.33 7.26 15.22
CA SER A 177 -0.01 7.55 14.71
C SER A 177 0.00 7.52 13.19
N CYS A 178 -0.96 6.81 12.60
CA CYS A 178 -1.23 6.94 11.18
C CYS A 178 -1.71 8.36 10.85
N PRO A 179 -1.58 8.79 9.57
CA PRO A 179 -2.24 10.00 9.10
C PRO A 179 -3.74 10.01 9.42
N THR A 180 -4.36 11.20 9.45
CA THR A 180 -5.81 11.32 9.68
C THR A 180 -6.60 10.45 8.70
N ASP A 181 -7.57 9.70 9.22
CA ASP A 181 -8.43 8.74 8.52
C ASP A 181 -7.74 7.45 8.02
N TRP A 182 -6.52 7.18 8.49
CA TRP A 182 -5.79 5.94 8.20
C TRP A 182 -5.72 5.06 9.43
N THR A 183 -5.60 3.75 9.22
CA THR A 183 -5.40 2.77 10.30
C THR A 183 -4.33 1.77 9.89
N CYS A 184 -3.52 1.33 10.83
CA CYS A 184 -2.53 0.29 10.58
C CYS A 184 -3.23 -1.06 10.46
N GLN A 185 -2.96 -1.77 9.35
CA GLN A 185 -3.40 -3.15 9.13
C GLN A 185 -2.31 -3.95 8.39
N ALA A 186 -2.36 -5.28 8.50
CA ALA A 186 -1.68 -6.15 7.56
C ALA A 186 -2.52 -6.29 6.29
N LEU A 187 -1.99 -5.85 5.15
CA LEU A 187 -2.66 -5.88 3.86
C LEU A 187 -2.08 -6.99 2.99
N PRO A 188 -2.91 -7.79 2.29
CA PRO A 188 -2.44 -8.74 1.31
C PRO A 188 -1.83 -8.01 0.10
N ASN A 189 -0.69 -8.49 -0.37
CA ASN A 189 -0.01 -7.88 -1.51
C ASN A 189 -0.74 -8.20 -2.81
N GLU A 190 -0.84 -7.21 -3.71
CA GLU A 190 -1.56 -7.37 -5.00
C GLU A 190 -0.65 -7.89 -6.10
N HIS A 191 0.65 -7.62 -6.03
CA HIS A 191 1.59 -7.89 -7.13
C HIS A 191 2.82 -8.69 -6.69
N SER A 192 2.76 -9.25 -5.48
CA SER A 192 3.81 -10.09 -4.89
C SER A 192 3.20 -11.04 -3.86
N ASN A 193 3.98 -12.03 -3.43
CA ASN A 193 3.56 -12.92 -2.35
C ASN A 193 3.68 -12.22 -0.99
N GLY A 194 2.79 -12.59 -0.06
CA GLY A 194 2.84 -12.13 1.33
C GLY A 194 1.97 -10.91 1.61
N THR A 195 2.33 -10.18 2.67
CA THR A 195 1.53 -9.10 3.24
C THR A 195 2.41 -7.93 3.64
N THR A 196 1.87 -6.71 3.53
CA THR A 196 2.50 -5.48 4.02
C THR A 196 1.78 -5.00 5.27
N THR A 197 2.52 -4.77 6.36
CA THR A 197 1.96 -4.11 7.56
C THR A 197 2.23 -2.62 7.46
N THR A 198 1.18 -1.81 7.31
CA THR A 198 1.31 -0.37 7.12
C THR A 198 0.05 0.37 7.55
N CYS A 199 0.18 1.67 7.81
CA CYS A 199 -0.95 2.57 7.77
C CYS A 199 -1.50 2.64 6.34
N ASP A 200 -2.81 2.49 6.20
CA ASP A 200 -3.50 2.70 4.94
C ASP A 200 -4.86 3.37 5.17
N TYR A 201 -5.38 3.99 4.13
CA TYR A 201 -6.69 4.61 4.11
C TYR A 201 -7.78 3.57 4.31
N GLY A 202 -8.66 3.76 5.30
CA GLY A 202 -9.62 2.74 5.75
C GLY A 202 -10.42 2.08 4.61
N PRO A 203 -11.00 2.84 3.66
CA PRO A 203 -11.68 2.27 2.50
C PRO A 203 -10.83 1.42 1.56
N ASP A 204 -9.53 1.71 1.38
CA ASP A 204 -8.64 0.86 0.57
C ASP A 204 -8.35 -0.46 1.27
N ALA A 205 -7.89 -0.33 2.52
CA ALA A 205 -7.57 -1.46 3.37
C ALA A 205 -8.76 -2.43 3.46
N GLN A 206 -9.96 -1.89 3.69
CA GLN A 206 -11.20 -2.66 3.72
C GLN A 206 -11.52 -3.33 2.39
N TRP A 207 -11.31 -2.65 1.26
CA TRP A 207 -11.49 -3.26 -0.06
C TRP A 207 -10.54 -4.44 -0.27
N ARG A 208 -9.23 -4.26 0.00
CA ARG A 208 -8.23 -5.33 -0.17
C ARG A 208 -8.53 -6.52 0.71
N LEU A 209 -8.85 -6.28 1.98
CA LEU A 209 -9.19 -7.33 2.93
C LEU A 209 -10.49 -8.05 2.55
N THR A 210 -11.50 -7.33 2.04
CA THR A 210 -12.75 -7.95 1.58
C THR A 210 -12.51 -8.86 0.38
N GLU A 211 -11.83 -8.35 -0.66
CA GLU A 211 -11.57 -9.10 -1.89
C GLU A 211 -10.67 -10.31 -1.66
N ALA A 212 -9.73 -10.19 -0.71
CA ALA A 212 -8.85 -11.27 -0.30
C ALA A 212 -9.52 -12.30 0.63
N GLY A 213 -10.75 -12.06 1.11
CA GLY A 213 -11.41 -12.91 2.10
C GLY A 213 -10.74 -12.87 3.49
N ALA A 214 -10.10 -11.74 3.82
CA ALA A 214 -9.26 -11.54 4.99
C ALA A 214 -9.94 -10.75 6.13
N LEU A 215 -11.21 -10.37 5.98
CA LEU A 215 -12.05 -9.84 7.07
C LEU A 215 -12.61 -10.94 7.99
#